data_AF-A0A1G7W0D3-F1
#
_entry.id   AF-A0A1G7W0D3-F1
#
_cell.length_a   1.000
_cell.length_b   1.000
_cell.length_c   1.000
_cell.angle_alpha   90.00
_cell.angle_beta   90.00
_cell.angle_gamma   90.00
#
_symmetry.space_group_name_H-M   'P 1'
#
loop_
_entity.id
_entity.type
_entity.pdbx_description
1 polymer ?
#
loop_
_entity_poly.entity_id
_entity_poly.type
_entity_poly.pdbx_seq_one_letter_code
_entity_poly.pdbx_strand_id
1 'polypeptide(L)'
;MFISKKSALVSFALVGTLALGACSSTPPTPPSNSMPPPVDCGASGLSSRTGQPVTGSTAQDVRVGGEEVRSQGSVRVIGPGDMVTQDFREDRLNLEVSATGSLVRAYCG
;
A
#
# COMPACT_ATOMS: atom_id res chain seq x y z
N MET A 1 40.44 -63.49 -40.85
CA MET A 1 41.14 -63.94 -39.63
C MET A 1 42.08 -62.81 -39.22
N PHE A 2 41.79 -62.16 -38.10
CA PHE A 2 42.46 -60.94 -37.62
C PHE A 2 43.88 -61.21 -37.11
N ILE A 3 44.78 -60.24 -37.32
CA ILE A 3 45.66 -59.60 -36.31
C ILE A 3 46.90 -59.03 -37.01
N SER A 4 47.04 -57.71 -37.00
CA SER A 4 48.36 -57.09 -36.95
C SER A 4 48.29 -55.83 -36.09
N LYS A 5 49.32 -55.69 -35.26
CA LYS A 5 49.38 -54.84 -34.07
C LYS A 5 50.37 -53.71 -34.35
N LYS A 6 50.07 -52.53 -33.79
CA LYS A 6 50.95 -51.37 -33.51
C LYS A 6 51.21 -50.40 -34.66
N SER A 7 50.75 -49.17 -34.51
CA SER A 7 51.65 -48.05 -34.18
C SER A 7 50.91 -46.72 -34.13
N ALA A 8 51.61 -45.75 -33.54
CA ALA A 8 51.43 -44.31 -33.61
C ALA A 8 50.60 -43.70 -32.47
N LEU A 9 51.40 -43.19 -31.53
CA LEU A 9 51.13 -42.06 -30.66
C LEU A 9 50.22 -41.04 -31.38
N VAL A 10 49.01 -40.82 -30.88
CA VAL A 10 48.17 -39.72 -31.31
C VAL A 10 48.18 -38.67 -30.21
N SER A 11 48.72 -37.54 -30.61
CA SER A 11 48.97 -36.32 -29.87
C SER A 11 47.76 -35.85 -29.06
N PHE A 12 48.09 -35.42 -27.84
CA PHE A 12 47.22 -34.75 -26.89
C PHE A 12 46.95 -33.32 -27.38
N ALA A 13 45.87 -33.09 -28.14
CA ALA A 13 45.46 -31.73 -28.49
C ALA A 13 44.00 -31.67 -28.97
N LEU A 14 43.05 -31.50 -28.04
CA LEU A 14 41.86 -30.66 -28.28
C LEU A 14 41.17 -30.30 -26.95
N VAL A 15 41.84 -29.47 -26.16
CA VAL A 15 41.20 -28.73 -25.06
C VAL A 15 40.69 -27.41 -25.63
N GLY A 16 39.43 -27.09 -25.35
CA GLY A 16 38.94 -25.70 -25.34
C GLY A 16 37.85 -25.37 -26.36
N THR A 17 36.68 -26.00 -26.25
CA THR A 17 35.45 -25.38 -26.75
C THR A 17 35.15 -24.14 -25.89
N LEU A 18 35.39 -22.98 -26.48
CA LEU A 18 35.10 -21.65 -25.96
C LEU A 18 33.63 -21.52 -25.55
N ALA A 19 33.35 -21.55 -24.25
CA ALA A 19 32.09 -21.08 -23.67
C ALA A 19 32.23 -19.57 -23.35
N LEU A 20 32.02 -18.70 -24.34
CA LEU A 20 31.95 -17.25 -24.13
C LEU A 20 30.57 -16.72 -24.52
N GLY A 21 29.60 -16.82 -23.61
CA GLY A 21 28.24 -16.31 -23.85
C GLY A 21 27.42 -16.00 -22.60
N ALA A 22 28.04 -15.65 -21.48
CA ALA A 22 27.32 -15.50 -20.19
C ALA A 22 27.35 -14.10 -19.55
N CYS A 23 27.74 -13.04 -20.28
CA CYS A 23 27.62 -11.66 -19.79
C CYS A 23 26.55 -10.90 -20.56
N SER A 24 25.28 -11.19 -20.28
CA SER A 24 24.20 -10.26 -20.58
C SER A 24 23.92 -9.46 -19.32
N SER A 25 24.25 -8.16 -19.33
CA SER A 25 23.89 -7.25 -18.24
C SER A 25 22.47 -6.77 -18.46
N THR A 26 21.54 -7.20 -17.61
CA THR A 26 20.19 -6.62 -17.57
C THR A 26 20.31 -5.14 -17.21
N PRO A 27 19.81 -4.20 -18.03
CA PRO A 27 19.80 -2.80 -17.66
C PRO A 27 18.98 -2.62 -16.37
N PRO A 28 19.43 -1.79 -15.43
CA PRO A 28 18.69 -1.55 -14.19
C PRO A 28 17.32 -0.98 -14.54
N THR A 29 16.27 -1.59 -14.00
CA THR A 29 14.91 -1.05 -14.10
C THR A 29 14.91 0.35 -13.48
N PRO A 30 14.46 1.39 -14.22
CA PRO A 30 14.37 2.73 -13.65
C PRO A 30 13.46 2.71 -12.41
N PRO A 31 13.78 3.50 -11.36
CA PRO A 31 12.96 3.56 -10.17
C PRO A 31 11.53 3.94 -10.55
N SER A 32 10.56 3.20 -10.01
CA SER A 32 9.14 3.53 -10.15
C SER A 32 8.89 4.86 -9.41
N ASN A 33 8.62 5.92 -10.17
CA ASN A 33 8.21 7.23 -9.64
C ASN A 33 6.72 7.24 -9.21
N SER A 34 6.12 6.08 -8.99
CA SER A 34 4.72 5.96 -8.58
C SER A 34 4.61 6.25 -7.09
N MET A 35 3.99 7.38 -6.73
CA MET A 35 3.66 7.65 -5.32
C MET A 35 2.59 6.65 -4.85
N PRO A 36 2.70 6.10 -3.62
CA PRO A 36 1.64 5.27 -3.06
C PRO A 36 0.31 6.02 -3.08
N PRO A 37 -0.82 5.34 -3.30
CA PRO A 37 -2.13 5.97 -3.18
C PRO A 37 -2.31 6.53 -1.76
N PRO A 38 -3.00 7.68 -1.58
CA PRO A 38 -3.31 8.20 -0.26
C PRO A 38 -4.01 7.13 0.58
N VAL A 39 -3.63 6.98 1.85
CA VAL A 39 -4.32 6.04 2.74
C VAL A 39 -5.68 6.63 3.12
N ASP A 40 -6.74 5.81 3.05
CA ASP A 40 -8.06 6.21 3.54
C ASP A 40 -8.18 5.84 5.02
N CYS A 41 -8.30 6.84 5.89
CA CYS A 41 -8.54 6.69 7.32
C CYS A 41 -9.95 6.15 7.66
N GLY A 42 -10.81 5.91 6.66
CA GLY A 42 -12.21 5.48 6.79
C GLY A 42 -13.22 6.52 6.33
N ALA A 43 -12.76 7.65 5.79
CA ALA A 43 -13.61 8.78 5.40
C ALA A 43 -14.41 8.48 4.12
N SER A 44 -13.82 7.77 3.16
CA SER A 44 -14.48 7.50 1.86
C SER A 44 -15.80 6.75 2.01
N GLY A 45 -15.85 5.81 2.96
CA GLY A 45 -17.03 4.99 3.28
C GLY A 45 -18.19 5.75 3.93
N LEU A 46 -18.00 7.02 4.29
CA LEU A 46 -19.03 7.84 4.93
C LEU A 46 -19.64 8.88 3.98
N SER A 47 -19.15 8.98 2.74
CA SER A 47 -19.62 9.96 1.75
C SER A 47 -21.13 9.91 1.48
N SER A 48 -21.75 8.73 1.55
CA SER A 48 -23.19 8.53 1.39
C SER A 48 -24.00 8.72 2.67
N ARG A 49 -23.36 8.99 3.80
CA ARG A 49 -24.00 9.08 5.13
C ARG A 49 -24.13 10.52 5.66
N THR A 50 -23.84 11.53 4.85
CA THR A 50 -24.09 12.94 5.22
C THR A 50 -25.56 13.13 5.63
N GLY A 51 -25.78 13.88 6.70
CA GLY A 51 -27.09 14.12 7.31
C GLY A 51 -27.52 13.06 8.35
N GLN A 52 -26.86 11.89 8.38
CA GLN A 52 -27.18 10.84 9.35
C GLN A 52 -26.67 11.21 10.75
N PRO A 53 -27.33 10.76 11.83
CA PRO A 53 -26.91 11.03 13.20
C PRO A 53 -25.56 10.36 13.50
N VAL A 54 -24.69 11.06 14.21
CA VAL A 54 -23.42 10.54 14.75
C VAL A 54 -23.60 10.26 16.25
N THR A 55 -23.20 9.08 16.69
CA THR A 55 -23.16 8.70 18.11
C THR A 55 -21.80 8.10 18.46
N GLY A 56 -21.41 8.16 19.73
CA GLY A 56 -20.05 7.79 20.15
C GLY A 56 -19.02 8.88 19.80
N SER A 57 -17.78 8.68 20.22
CA SER A 57 -16.71 9.68 20.03
C SER A 57 -15.32 9.10 19.85
N THR A 58 -15.19 7.78 19.93
CA THR A 58 -13.94 7.03 19.85
C THR A 58 -14.02 6.04 18.69
N ALA A 59 -12.88 5.49 18.28
CA ALA A 59 -12.83 4.49 17.21
C ALA A 59 -13.65 3.22 17.53
N GLN A 60 -13.88 2.92 18.81
CA GLN A 60 -14.54 1.70 19.27
C GLN A 60 -16.06 1.82 19.34
N ASP A 61 -16.59 3.03 19.50
CA ASP A 61 -18.02 3.25 19.76
C ASP A 61 -18.74 4.10 18.72
N VAL A 62 -17.99 4.77 17.84
CA VAL A 62 -18.57 5.71 16.88
C VAL A 62 -19.47 5.00 15.86
N ARG A 63 -20.66 5.57 15.66
CA ARG A 63 -21.64 5.13 14.68
C ARG A 63 -22.18 6.32 13.89
N VAL A 64 -22.49 6.07 12.61
CA VAL A 64 -23.15 7.04 11.73
C VAL A 64 -24.38 6.38 11.13
N GLY A 65 -25.56 6.94 11.38
CA GLY A 65 -26.83 6.32 10.94
C GLY A 65 -27.13 5.00 11.64
N GLY A 66 -26.56 4.78 12.83
CA GLY A 66 -26.67 3.51 13.57
C GLY A 66 -25.67 2.43 13.15
N GLU A 67 -24.91 2.65 12.07
CA GLU A 67 -23.89 1.72 11.59
C GLU A 67 -22.51 2.06 12.14
N GLU A 68 -21.72 1.04 12.45
CA GLU A 68 -20.34 1.19 12.89
C GLU A 68 -19.48 1.89 11.82
N VAL A 69 -18.56 2.73 12.29
CA VAL A 69 -17.56 3.39 11.45
C VAL A 69 -16.28 2.58 11.47
N ARG A 70 -15.77 2.22 10.29
CA ARG A 70 -14.45 1.58 10.17
C ARG A 70 -13.37 2.65 10.02
N SER A 71 -12.73 3.04 11.11
CA SER A 71 -11.55 3.92 11.07
C SER A 71 -10.25 3.13 11.05
N GLN A 72 -9.20 3.69 10.47
CA GLN A 72 -7.84 3.11 10.51
C GLN A 72 -7.05 3.50 11.77
N GLY A 73 -7.50 4.55 12.46
CA GLY A 73 -6.87 5.07 13.67
C GLY A 73 -7.88 5.75 14.57
N SER A 74 -7.45 6.81 15.25
CA SER A 74 -8.31 7.58 16.16
C SER A 74 -9.46 8.25 15.43
N VAL A 75 -10.60 8.39 16.11
CA VAL A 75 -11.74 9.17 15.62
C VAL A 75 -11.84 10.45 16.44
N ARG A 76 -12.16 11.57 15.77
CA ARG A 76 -12.47 12.85 16.41
C ARG A 76 -13.80 13.37 15.86
N VAL A 77 -14.77 13.60 16.74
CA VAL A 77 -16.02 14.28 16.39
C VAL A 77 -15.85 15.77 16.67
N ILE A 78 -16.20 16.62 15.70
CA ILE A 78 -16.00 18.08 15.75
C ILE A 78 -17.37 18.75 15.58
N GLY A 79 -17.84 19.41 16.64
CA GLY A 79 -19.07 20.19 16.63
C GLY A 79 -18.89 21.63 16.13
N PRO A 80 -19.99 22.36 15.91
CA PRO A 80 -19.92 23.76 15.49
C PRO A 80 -19.25 24.64 16.55
N GLY A 81 -18.22 25.38 16.14
CA GLY A 81 -17.50 26.32 17.03
C GLY A 81 -16.40 25.66 17.87
N ASP A 82 -16.22 24.34 17.79
CA ASP A 82 -15.12 23.66 18.46
C ASP A 82 -13.78 24.19 17.94
N MET A 83 -12.93 24.63 18.87
CA MET A 83 -11.56 24.99 18.54
C MET A 83 -10.71 23.72 18.52
N VAL A 84 -10.17 23.41 17.35
CA VAL A 84 -9.24 22.29 17.16
C VAL A 84 -7.92 22.80 16.60
N THR A 85 -6.83 22.16 17.01
CA THR A 85 -5.52 22.35 16.39
C THR A 85 -5.46 21.62 15.05
N GLN A 86 -4.70 22.19 14.11
CA GLN A 86 -4.46 21.59 12.79
C GLN A 86 -3.22 20.68 12.81
N ASP A 87 -3.20 19.73 13.75
CA ASP A 87 -2.15 18.73 13.87
C ASP A 87 -2.42 17.55 12.93
N PHE A 88 -1.88 17.58 11.71
CA PHE A 88 -2.19 16.56 10.70
C PHE A 88 -1.81 15.14 11.14
N ARG A 89 -2.77 14.22 11.11
CA ARG A 89 -2.61 12.79 11.33
C ARG A 89 -3.33 11.97 10.27
N GLU A 90 -2.55 11.29 9.44
CA GLU A 90 -3.06 10.52 8.29
C GLU A 90 -4.03 9.39 8.70
N ASP A 91 -3.83 8.82 9.89
CA ASP A 91 -4.65 7.73 10.44
C ASP A 91 -5.94 8.22 11.14
N ARG A 92 -6.07 9.52 11.40
CA ARG A 92 -7.18 10.08 12.17
C ARG A 92 -8.37 10.41 11.27
N LEU A 93 -9.52 9.85 11.63
CA LEU A 93 -10.80 10.19 11.02
C LEU A 93 -11.48 11.32 11.79
N ASN A 94 -11.69 12.45 11.13
CA ASN A 94 -12.51 13.54 11.66
C ASN A 94 -13.92 13.46 11.12
N LEU A 95 -14.90 13.59 12.01
CA LEU A 95 -16.33 13.69 11.70
C LEU A 95 -16.82 15.07 12.13
N GLU A 96 -17.02 15.97 11.17
CA GLU A 96 -17.70 17.24 11.44
C GLU A 96 -19.20 16.98 11.57
N VAL A 97 -19.81 17.52 12.62
CA VAL A 97 -21.24 17.37 12.89
C VAL A 97 -21.95 18.71 12.98
N SER A 98 -23.23 18.71 12.63
CA SER A 98 -24.11 19.87 12.78
C SER A 98 -24.44 20.11 14.26
N ALA A 99 -25.12 21.22 14.56
CA ALA A 99 -25.62 21.52 15.90
C ALA A 99 -26.61 20.44 16.43
N THR A 100 -27.20 19.65 15.55
CA THR A 100 -28.10 18.54 15.89
C THR A 100 -27.39 17.19 15.95
N GLY A 101 -26.07 17.15 15.79
CA GLY A 101 -25.27 15.91 15.80
C GLY A 101 -25.32 15.09 14.51
N SER A 102 -25.78 15.67 13.39
CA SER A 102 -25.78 15.00 12.09
C SER A 102 -24.43 15.16 11.39
N LEU A 103 -23.95 14.12 10.72
CA LEU A 103 -22.71 14.15 9.95
C LEU A 103 -22.79 15.21 8.84
N VAL A 104 -21.85 16.15 8.83
CA VAL A 104 -21.70 17.15 7.77
C VAL A 104 -20.61 16.72 6.80
N ARG A 105 -19.49 16.23 7.33
CA ARG A 105 -18.32 15.86 6.55
C ARG A 105 -17.46 14.84 7.30
N ALA A 106 -16.82 13.94 6.56
CA ALA A 106 -15.76 13.08 7.05
C ALA A 106 -14.46 13.36 6.29
N TYR A 107 -13.32 13.42 6.98
CA TYR A 107 -12.01 13.61 6.36
C TYR A 107 -10.85 13.09 7.22
N CYS A 108 -9.73 12.81 6.58
CA CYS A 108 -8.49 12.39 7.24
C CYS A 108 -7.63 13.59 7.61
N GLY A 109 -7.03 13.56 8.81
CA GLY A 109 -6.08 14.57 9.25
C GLY A 109 -6.08 14.84 10.74
#